data_AF-A0A8S4GC40-F1
#
_entry.id   AF-A0A8S4GC40-F1
#
_cell.length_a   1.000
_cell.length_b   1.000
_cell.length_c   1.000
_cell.angle_alpha   90.00
_cell.angle_beta   90.00
_cell.angle_gamma   90.00
#
_symmetry.space_group_name_H-M   'P 1'
#
loop_
_entity.id
_entity.type
_entity.pdbx_description
1 polymer ?
#
loop_
_entity_poly.entity_id
_entity_poly.type
_entity_poly.pdbx_seq_one_letter_code
_entity_poly.pdbx_strand_id
1 'polypeptide(L)'
;MGKKPVPANSNTANKHKEKRLARKLEQRRIADGMTHVTSANRLQDIASLCKELLVYKNDDLEVEMYIQRVSDLEKSVLEWAIDLTETNMKTLYETCAWGWNKTRKVDEMTDDAAWYLIAKHKDGSLLAFSHFRFDMDFGEPVLYW
;
A
#
# COMPACT_ATOMS: atom_id res chain seq x y z
N MET A 1 -45.51 44.92 15.76
CA MET A 1 -45.18 43.64 15.10
C MET A 1 -43.74 43.27 15.43
N GLY A 2 -43.51 42.26 16.26
CA GLY A 2 -42.16 41.79 16.59
C GLY A 2 -42.18 40.29 16.84
N LYS A 3 -41.78 39.50 15.85
CA LYS A 3 -41.62 38.05 16.02
C LYS A 3 -40.46 37.80 16.98
N LYS A 4 -40.75 37.27 18.18
CA LYS A 4 -39.71 36.77 19.10
C LYS A 4 -38.96 35.61 18.42
N PRO A 5 -37.62 35.55 18.52
CA PRO A 5 -36.85 34.48 17.92
C PRO A 5 -37.14 33.17 18.65
N VAL A 6 -37.45 32.13 17.90
CA VAL A 6 -37.63 30.78 18.43
C VAL A 6 -36.28 30.32 18.99
N PRO A 7 -36.20 29.86 20.26
CA PRO A 7 -34.94 29.40 20.83
C PRO A 7 -34.43 28.20 20.04
N ALA A 8 -33.17 28.24 19.61
CA ALA A 8 -32.54 27.11 18.94
C ALA A 8 -32.60 25.88 19.84
N ASN A 9 -33.14 24.78 19.29
CA ASN A 9 -33.36 23.53 20.01
C ASN A 9 -32.01 23.02 20.55
N SER A 10 -31.82 22.96 21.88
CA SER A 10 -30.53 22.64 22.52
C SER A 10 -29.92 21.32 22.04
N ASN A 11 -30.79 20.38 21.63
CA ASN A 11 -30.41 19.08 21.09
C ASN A 11 -29.72 19.17 19.71
N THR A 12 -30.12 20.12 18.86
CA THR A 12 -29.46 20.32 17.55
C THR A 12 -28.10 21.00 17.72
N ALA A 13 -27.99 21.97 18.64
CA ALA A 13 -26.73 22.61 18.96
C ALA A 13 -25.67 21.63 19.52
N ASN A 14 -26.07 20.68 20.35
CA ASN A 14 -25.18 19.61 20.84
C ASN A 14 -24.74 18.67 19.71
N LYS A 15 -25.67 18.24 18.85
CA LYS A 15 -25.36 17.42 17.66
C LYS A 15 -24.37 18.11 16.70
N HIS A 16 -24.48 19.42 16.51
CA HIS A 16 -23.53 20.19 15.71
C HIS A 16 -22.13 20.26 16.36
N LYS A 17 -22.05 20.40 17.68
CA LYS A 17 -20.78 20.38 18.43
C LYS A 17 -20.10 19.01 18.35
N GLU A 18 -20.85 17.93 18.54
CA GLU A 18 -20.36 16.55 18.43
C GLU A 18 -19.84 16.25 17.03
N LYS A 19 -20.62 16.59 15.98
CA LYS A 19 -20.17 16.42 14.58
C LYS A 19 -18.89 17.20 14.29
N ARG A 20 -18.75 18.41 14.84
CA ARG A 20 -17.54 19.23 14.69
C ARG A 20 -16.33 18.60 15.40
N LEU A 21 -16.53 18.06 16.59
CA LEU A 21 -15.48 17.35 17.33
C LEU A 21 -15.06 16.07 16.62
N ALA A 22 -16.01 15.24 16.17
CA ALA A 22 -15.74 14.03 15.40
C ALA A 22 -14.94 14.32 14.13
N ARG A 23 -15.32 15.35 13.36
CA ARG A 23 -14.55 15.77 12.18
C ARG A 23 -13.11 16.19 12.53
N LYS A 24 -12.92 16.89 13.65
CA LYS A 24 -11.58 17.33 14.09
C LYS A 24 -10.70 16.15 14.52
N LEU A 25 -11.29 15.15 15.18
CA LEU A 25 -10.61 13.91 15.54
C LEU A 25 -10.20 13.13 14.30
N GLU A 26 -11.12 13.00 13.33
CA GLU A 26 -10.83 12.31 12.07
C GLU A 26 -9.72 13.01 11.26
N GLN A 27 -9.77 14.34 11.16
CA GLN A 27 -8.70 15.11 10.51
C GLN A 27 -7.34 14.92 11.18
N ARG A 28 -7.31 14.82 12.52
CA ARG A 28 -6.08 14.53 13.26
C ARG A 28 -5.59 13.11 12.97
N ARG A 29 -6.48 12.12 13.00
CA ARG A 29 -6.17 10.71 12.71
C ARG A 29 -5.53 10.55 11.32
N ILE A 30 -6.12 11.19 10.31
CA ILE A 30 -5.58 11.19 8.94
C ILE A 30 -4.21 11.88 8.88
N ALA A 31 -4.03 13.01 9.58
CA ALA A 31 -2.75 13.72 9.60
C ALA A 31 -1.63 12.92 10.30
N ASP A 32 -1.96 12.24 11.39
CA ASP A 32 -1.04 11.35 12.11
C ASP A 32 -0.67 10.15 11.21
N GLY A 33 -1.66 9.53 10.56
CA GLY A 33 -1.45 8.46 9.58
C GLY A 33 -0.55 8.88 8.41
N MET A 34 -0.82 10.05 7.81
CA MET A 34 0.01 10.59 6.72
C MET A 34 1.46 10.82 7.14
N THR A 35 1.69 11.15 8.42
CA THR A 35 3.04 11.30 8.96
C THR A 35 3.78 9.96 8.98
N HIS A 36 3.10 8.86 9.35
CA HIS A 36 3.68 7.52 9.28
C HIS A 36 4.01 7.10 7.84
N VAL A 37 3.07 7.28 6.91
CA VAL A 37 3.26 6.98 5.48
C VAL A 37 4.44 7.77 4.91
N THR A 38 4.49 9.08 5.18
CA THR A 38 5.58 9.95 4.73
C THR A 38 6.93 9.50 5.31
N SER A 39 6.96 9.08 6.58
CA SER A 39 8.19 8.57 7.21
C SER A 39 8.64 7.27 6.56
N ALA A 40 7.73 6.32 6.30
CA ALA A 40 8.04 5.05 5.67
C ALA A 40 8.54 5.25 4.23
N ASN A 41 7.87 6.11 3.44
CA ASN A 41 8.27 6.45 2.08
C ASN A 41 9.56 7.29 1.98
N ARG A 42 10.21 7.65 3.09
CA ARG A 42 11.57 8.24 3.09
C ARG A 42 12.68 7.23 3.32
N LEU A 43 12.35 6.01 3.77
CA LEU A 43 13.33 4.95 3.99
C LEU A 43 14.02 4.59 2.67
N GLN A 44 15.35 4.49 2.69
CA GLN A 44 16.13 4.05 1.54
C GLN A 44 16.43 2.55 1.60
N ASP A 45 16.59 2.01 2.80
CA ASP A 45 16.95 0.61 3.02
C ASP A 45 16.05 -0.03 4.09
N ILE A 46 14.95 -0.64 3.65
CA ILE A 46 14.04 -1.41 4.52
C ILE A 46 14.65 -2.76 4.90
N ALA A 47 15.50 -3.33 4.04
CA ALA A 47 16.12 -4.64 4.27
C ALA A 47 16.95 -4.66 5.55
N SER A 48 17.56 -3.52 5.91
CA SER A 48 18.27 -3.35 7.17
C SER A 48 17.42 -3.62 8.43
N LEU A 49 16.11 -3.39 8.37
CA LEU A 49 15.19 -3.56 9.51
C LEU A 49 14.73 -5.01 9.69
N CYS A 50 14.86 -5.86 8.67
CA CYS A 50 14.32 -7.21 8.65
C CYS A 50 15.28 -8.26 8.08
N LYS A 51 16.59 -8.01 8.14
CA LYS A 51 17.63 -8.82 7.51
C LYS A 51 17.51 -10.33 7.80
N GLU A 52 17.18 -10.71 9.03
CA GLU A 52 17.03 -12.12 9.42
C GLU A 52 15.82 -12.80 8.77
N LEU A 53 14.80 -12.01 8.38
CA LEU A 53 13.59 -12.49 7.70
C LEU A 53 13.78 -12.59 6.18
N LEU A 54 14.93 -12.14 5.64
CA LEU A 54 15.24 -12.18 4.21
C LEU A 54 15.90 -13.48 3.77
N VAL A 55 15.91 -14.49 4.62
CA VAL A 55 16.36 -15.84 4.26
C VAL A 55 15.30 -16.83 4.71
N TYR A 56 14.84 -17.66 3.78
CA TYR A 56 14.00 -18.80 4.07
C TYR A 56 14.77 -20.08 3.76
N LYS A 57 14.78 -21.03 4.69
CA LYS A 57 15.44 -22.32 4.50
C LYS A 57 14.67 -23.45 5.16
N ASN A 58 14.41 -24.50 4.38
CA ASN A 58 13.98 -25.81 4.86
C ASN A 58 14.86 -26.90 4.21
N ASP A 59 14.53 -28.17 4.41
CA ASP A 59 15.33 -29.30 3.91
C ASP A 59 15.39 -29.37 2.37
N ASP A 60 14.36 -28.84 1.68
CA ASP A 60 14.19 -28.95 0.22
C ASP A 60 14.52 -27.64 -0.52
N LEU A 61 14.51 -26.50 0.17
CA LEU A 61 14.51 -25.18 -0.43
C LEU A 61 15.25 -24.16 0.43
N GLU A 62 16.19 -23.44 -0.20
CA GLU A 62 16.85 -22.28 0.38
C GLU A 62 16.66 -21.08 -0.56
N VAL A 63 16.09 -20.00 -0.01
CA VAL A 63 15.71 -18.79 -0.72
C VAL A 63 16.36 -17.60 -0.05
N GLU A 64 17.04 -16.80 -0.86
CA GLU A 64 17.53 -15.49 -0.47
C GLU A 64 16.56 -14.44 -0.99
N MET A 65 16.20 -13.48 -0.14
CA MET A 65 15.30 -12.40 -0.48
C MET A 65 15.99 -11.05 -0.38
N TYR A 66 15.53 -10.09 -1.17
CA TYR A 66 15.96 -8.71 -1.07
C TYR A 66 14.79 -7.76 -1.29
N ILE A 67 14.87 -6.57 -0.72
CA ILE A 67 13.87 -5.52 -0.83
C ILE A 67 14.48 -4.32 -1.53
N GLN A 68 13.83 -3.82 -2.58
CA GLN A 68 14.24 -2.61 -3.29
C GLN A 68 13.03 -1.77 -3.68
N ARG A 69 13.25 -0.46 -3.86
CA ARG A 69 12.30 0.41 -4.55
C ARG A 69 12.27 0.05 -6.02
N VAL A 70 11.15 0.33 -6.68
CA VAL A 70 11.05 0.16 -8.14
C VAL A 70 12.11 0.97 -8.90
N SER A 71 12.50 2.14 -8.38
CA SER A 71 13.54 3.01 -8.96
C SER A 71 14.92 2.37 -8.98
N ASP A 72 15.20 1.45 -8.04
CA ASP A 72 16.49 0.79 -7.87
C ASP A 72 16.46 -0.67 -8.35
N LEU A 73 15.29 -1.17 -8.76
CA LEU A 73 15.11 -2.53 -9.22
C LEU A 73 15.61 -2.68 -10.65
N GLU A 74 16.30 -3.79 -10.92
CA GLU A 74 16.73 -4.10 -12.29
C GLU A 74 15.50 -4.24 -13.21
N LYS A 75 15.56 -3.63 -14.40
CA LYS A 75 14.45 -3.65 -15.36
C LYS A 75 13.99 -5.06 -15.73
N SER A 76 14.93 -5.99 -15.89
CA SER A 76 14.65 -7.39 -16.20
C SER A 76 13.84 -8.09 -15.09
N VAL A 77 14.10 -7.75 -13.83
CA VAL A 77 13.37 -8.28 -12.66
C VAL A 77 11.97 -7.69 -12.59
N LEU A 78 11.81 -6.40 -12.89
CA LEU A 78 10.51 -5.74 -12.95
C LEU A 78 9.64 -6.30 -14.08
N GLU A 79 10.22 -6.46 -15.27
CA GLU A 79 9.56 -7.09 -16.43
C GLU A 79 9.12 -8.53 -16.08
N TRP A 80 10.00 -9.31 -15.45
CA TRP A 80 9.66 -10.66 -14.98
C TRP A 80 8.48 -10.65 -13.99
N ALA A 81 8.44 -9.71 -13.04
CA ALA A 81 7.35 -9.61 -12.07
C ALA A 81 6.00 -9.25 -12.74
N ILE A 82 6.02 -8.33 -13.70
CA ILE A 82 4.84 -7.95 -14.51
C ILE A 82 4.34 -9.15 -15.32
N ASP A 83 5.23 -9.85 -16.01
CA ASP A 83 4.88 -11.01 -16.83
C ASP A 83 4.36 -12.17 -15.99
N LEU A 84 4.95 -12.40 -14.81
CA LEU A 84 4.46 -13.40 -13.86
C LEU A 84 3.06 -13.03 -13.34
N THR A 85 2.80 -11.74 -13.09
CA THR A 85 1.47 -11.25 -12.70
C THR A 85 0.45 -11.48 -13.79
N GLU A 86 0.76 -11.14 -15.04
CA GLU A 86 -0.14 -11.38 -16.17
C GLU A 86 -0.42 -12.88 -16.33
N THR A 87 0.62 -13.71 -16.27
CA THR A 87 0.51 -15.16 -16.40
C THR A 87 -0.44 -15.76 -15.33
N ASN A 88 -0.30 -15.33 -14.08
CA ASN A 88 -1.07 -15.89 -12.97
C ASN A 88 -2.47 -15.29 -12.85
N MET A 89 -2.64 -14.00 -13.14
CA MET A 89 -3.83 -13.25 -12.73
C MET A 89 -4.75 -12.86 -13.88
N LYS A 90 -4.28 -12.82 -15.13
CA LYS A 90 -5.07 -12.31 -16.26
C LYS A 90 -6.43 -12.99 -16.40
N THR A 91 -6.46 -14.32 -16.42
CA THR A 91 -7.71 -15.10 -16.54
C THR A 91 -8.68 -14.81 -15.39
N LEU A 92 -8.17 -14.64 -14.17
CA LEU A 92 -8.99 -14.30 -13.00
C LEU A 92 -9.59 -12.89 -13.12
N TYR A 93 -8.80 -11.93 -13.62
CA TYR A 93 -9.27 -10.56 -13.84
C TYR A 93 -10.29 -10.48 -14.97
N GLU A 94 -10.08 -11.18 -16.08
CA GLU A 94 -11.01 -11.22 -17.22
C GLU A 94 -12.37 -11.85 -16.87
N THR A 95 -12.40 -12.76 -15.90
CA THR A 95 -13.63 -13.44 -15.47
C THR A 95 -14.37 -12.74 -14.33
N CYS A 96 -13.79 -11.71 -13.72
CA CYS A 96 -14.45 -10.90 -12.69
C CYS A 96 -14.88 -9.53 -13.23
N ALA A 97 -15.66 -8.80 -12.44
CA ALA A 97 -16.23 -7.51 -12.84
C ALA A 97 -15.19 -6.41 -13.14
N TRP A 98 -13.92 -6.61 -12.75
CA TRP A 98 -12.86 -5.61 -12.91
C TRP A 98 -12.20 -5.64 -14.30
N GLY A 99 -12.20 -6.79 -14.98
CA GLY A 99 -11.47 -7.00 -16.23
C GLY A 99 -9.95 -6.94 -16.07
N TRP A 100 -9.22 -7.33 -17.13
CA TRP A 100 -7.77 -7.16 -17.22
C TRP A 100 -7.42 -5.91 -18.04
N ASN A 101 -6.57 -5.05 -17.49
CA ASN A 101 -5.98 -3.92 -18.21
C ASN A 101 -4.48 -3.90 -17.94
N LYS A 102 -3.71 -4.35 -18.94
CA LYS A 102 -2.24 -4.45 -18.84
C LYS A 102 -1.60 -3.10 -18.54
N THR A 103 -1.98 -2.04 -19.26
CA THR A 103 -1.43 -0.69 -19.05
C THR A 103 -1.65 -0.23 -17.61
N ARG A 104 -2.88 -0.34 -17.09
CA ARG A 104 -3.18 0.06 -15.70
C ARG A 104 -2.38 -0.75 -14.68
N LYS A 105 -2.16 -2.05 -14.93
CA LYS A 105 -1.35 -2.89 -14.03
C LYS A 105 0.12 -2.56 -14.08
N VAL A 106 0.66 -2.28 -15.27
CA VAL A 106 2.03 -1.78 -15.42
C VAL A 106 2.16 -0.46 -14.67
N ASP A 107 1.26 0.52 -14.90
CA ASP A 107 1.30 1.82 -14.23
C ASP A 107 1.33 1.68 -12.69
N GLU A 108 0.50 0.78 -12.15
CA GLU A 108 0.48 0.47 -10.71
C GLU A 108 1.78 -0.16 -10.22
N MET A 109 2.30 -1.14 -10.94
CA MET A 109 3.54 -1.85 -10.62
C MET A 109 4.78 -0.97 -10.79
N THR A 110 4.68 0.11 -11.58
CA THR A 110 5.76 1.08 -11.81
C THR A 110 5.60 2.38 -11.04
N ASP A 111 4.67 2.45 -10.09
CA ASP A 111 4.45 3.63 -9.26
C ASP A 111 5.71 4.00 -8.47
N ASP A 112 6.07 5.28 -8.40
CA ASP A 112 7.32 5.73 -7.75
C ASP A 112 7.42 5.34 -6.25
N ALA A 113 6.29 5.09 -5.58
CA ALA A 113 6.26 4.62 -4.19
C ALA A 113 6.34 3.09 -4.05
N ALA A 114 6.41 2.34 -5.16
CA ALA A 114 6.44 0.89 -5.19
C ALA A 114 7.74 0.32 -4.62
N TRP A 115 7.56 -0.68 -3.78
CA TRP A 115 8.61 -1.55 -3.25
C TRP A 115 8.37 -2.97 -3.72
N TYR A 116 9.49 -3.68 -3.88
CA TYR A 116 9.51 -5.07 -4.29
C TYR A 116 10.34 -5.88 -3.30
N LEU A 117 9.69 -6.88 -2.70
CA LEU A 117 10.37 -8.01 -2.06
C LEU A 117 10.54 -9.10 -3.12
N ILE A 118 11.76 -9.45 -3.47
CA ILE A 118 12.08 -10.46 -4.48
C ILE A 118 12.70 -11.67 -3.79
N ALA A 119 12.25 -12.87 -4.13
CA ALA A 119 12.82 -14.15 -3.72
C ALA A 119 13.66 -14.75 -4.86
N LYS A 120 14.89 -15.14 -4.53
CA LYS A 120 15.86 -15.75 -5.45
C LYS A 120 16.33 -17.10 -4.92
N HIS A 121 16.52 -18.03 -5.84
CA HIS A 121 17.27 -19.25 -5.59
C HIS A 121 18.78 -18.98 -5.60
N LYS A 122 19.58 -19.92 -5.08
CA LYS A 122 21.05 -19.81 -5.04
C LYS A 122 21.72 -19.71 -6.41
N ASP A 123 21.09 -20.25 -7.45
CA ASP A 123 21.58 -20.14 -8.83
C ASP A 123 21.23 -18.79 -9.49
N GLY A 124 20.54 -17.90 -8.76
CA GLY A 124 20.10 -16.59 -9.23
C GLY A 124 18.70 -16.56 -9.85
N SER A 125 18.03 -17.71 -9.98
CA SER A 125 16.68 -17.79 -10.52
C SER A 125 15.68 -17.03 -9.65
N LEU A 126 14.83 -16.22 -10.28
CA LEU A 126 13.73 -15.52 -9.61
C LEU A 126 12.60 -16.51 -9.32
N LEU A 127 12.17 -16.59 -8.06
CA LEU A 127 11.20 -17.57 -7.59
C LEU A 127 9.82 -16.95 -7.30
N ALA A 128 9.80 -15.80 -6.64
CA ALA A 128 8.57 -15.11 -6.25
C ALA A 128 8.84 -13.62 -6.02
N PHE A 129 7.77 -12.83 -5.96
CA PHE A 129 7.85 -11.46 -5.48
C PHE A 129 6.60 -11.06 -4.72
N SER A 130 6.73 -9.98 -3.96
CA SER A 130 5.62 -9.17 -3.46
C SER A 130 5.88 -7.72 -3.83
N HIS A 131 4.90 -7.11 -4.48
CA HIS A 131 4.84 -5.68 -4.73
C HIS A 131 4.03 -5.04 -3.60
N PHE A 132 4.52 -3.94 -3.02
CA PHE A 132 3.79 -3.22 -1.98
C PHE A 132 4.13 -1.73 -1.94
N ARG A 133 3.28 -0.96 -1.25
CA ARG A 133 3.44 0.49 -1.01
C ARG A 133 3.06 0.83 0.43
N PHE A 134 3.62 1.91 0.96
CA PHE A 134 3.06 2.55 2.15
C PHE A 134 2.11 3.66 1.68
N ASP A 135 0.84 3.55 2.03
CA ASP A 135 -0.20 4.46 1.56
C ASP A 135 -1.27 4.73 2.62
N MET A 136 -2.15 5.68 2.36
CA MET A 136 -3.35 5.92 3.15
C MET A 136 -4.56 5.26 2.48
N ASP A 137 -5.23 4.35 3.18
CA ASP A 137 -6.48 3.73 2.71
C ASP A 137 -7.59 3.86 3.74
N PHE A 138 -8.77 4.30 3.30
CA PHE A 138 -9.91 4.66 4.17
C PHE A 138 -9.52 5.53 5.40
N GLY A 139 -8.51 6.39 5.23
CA GLY A 139 -7.99 7.29 6.25
C GLY A 139 -7.04 6.64 7.26
N GLU A 140 -6.74 5.35 7.15
CA GLU A 140 -5.72 4.65 7.94
C GLU A 140 -4.41 4.52 7.14
N PRO A 141 -3.23 4.60 7.79
CA PRO A 141 -1.97 4.25 7.15
C PRO A 141 -1.89 2.73 6.98
N VAL A 142 -1.62 2.26 5.76
CA VAL A 142 -1.57 0.84 5.42
C VAL A 142 -0.29 0.49 4.67
N LEU A 143 0.11 -0.78 4.81
CA LEU A 143 0.93 -1.45 3.82
C LEU A 143 -0.05 -1.98 2.76
N TYR A 144 0.03 -1.46 1.54
CA TYR A 144 -0.83 -1.87 0.43
C TYR A 144 -0.07 -2.85 -0.45
N TRP A 145 -0.59 -4.06 -0.68
CA TRP A 145 0.07 -5.14 -1.41
C TRP A 145 -0.83 -5.77 -2.47
#